data_AF-A0A0H2ZX51-F1
#
_entry.id   AF-A0A0H2ZX51-F1
#
_cell.length_a   1.000
_cell.length_b   1.000
_cell.length_c   1.000
_cell.angle_alpha   90.00
_cell.angle_beta   90.00
_cell.angle_gamma   90.00
#
_symmetry.space_group_name_H-M   'P 1'
#
loop_
_entity.id
_entity.type
_entity.pdbx_description
1 polymer ?
#
loop_
_entity_poly.entity_id
_entity_poly.type
_entity_poly.pdbx_seq_one_letter_code
_entity_poly.pdbx_strand_id
1 'polypeptide(L)'
;MRLSENARRSLAGGALLLVVLPGGGGLVSGCSTVIGGRPVASPGAGPTEPSFPTPRSTPPSATAAPAPTALPPPSPSAPAGAIPLPPDQNGYVFIETKSGSTRCQINKDTVGCEAPFTNSPLQDGEHANGVSINAGGKVQWVLGNLGAIPTVKLDYRTYSAQGWTIVANADGTRFTNDQTKHGMFVSIEKVNTF
;
A
#
# COMPACT_ATOMS: atom_id res chain seq x y z
N MET A 1 57.16 21.82 1.54
CA MET A 1 57.41 22.07 2.98
C MET A 1 56.67 23.33 3.40
N ARG A 2 55.50 23.18 4.03
CA ARG A 2 54.84 24.18 4.89
C ARG A 2 54.01 23.36 5.88
N LEU A 3 54.62 23.04 7.03
CA LEU A 3 53.89 22.61 8.22
C LEU A 3 53.00 23.78 8.66
N SER A 4 51.77 23.51 9.06
CA SER A 4 51.11 24.34 10.07
C SER A 4 50.35 23.43 11.03
N GLU A 5 50.53 23.77 12.29
CA GLU A 5 50.53 22.91 13.45
C GLU A 5 49.34 23.25 14.36
N ASN A 6 48.84 22.21 15.04
CA ASN A 6 48.13 22.19 16.34
C ASN A 6 46.94 23.13 16.63
N ALA A 7 45.81 22.51 16.97
CA ALA A 7 45.11 22.83 18.22
C ALA A 7 44.50 21.55 18.83
N ARG A 8 45.07 21.12 19.96
CA ARG A 8 44.55 20.09 20.88
C ARG A 8 43.65 20.74 21.94
N ARG A 9 42.89 19.88 22.63
CA ARG A 9 42.19 20.00 23.93
C ARG A 9 40.69 20.32 23.77
N SER A 10 39.76 19.66 24.46
CA SER A 10 39.82 19.15 25.84
C SER A 10 38.98 17.88 26.06
N LEU A 11 39.42 17.08 27.04
CA LEU A 11 38.64 16.05 27.72
C LEU A 11 37.60 16.69 28.67
N ALA A 12 36.43 16.08 28.76
CA ALA A 12 35.60 15.90 29.97
C ALA A 12 34.53 14.87 29.59
N GLY A 13 34.39 13.70 30.22
CA GLY A 13 34.26 13.50 31.66
C GLY A 13 32.79 13.61 32.01
N GLY A 14 32.07 12.48 32.12
CA GLY A 14 30.65 12.48 32.48
C GLY A 14 30.06 11.08 32.53
N ALA A 15 30.31 10.39 33.65
CA ALA A 15 29.80 9.07 33.97
C ALA A 15 28.29 9.06 34.27
N LEU A 16 27.67 7.93 33.95
CA LEU A 16 26.51 7.26 34.57
C LEU A 16 25.50 8.11 35.36
N LEU A 17 24.23 8.03 34.95
CA LEU A 17 23.10 7.82 35.87
C LEU A 17 22.00 7.01 35.16
N LEU A 18 21.90 5.74 35.53
CA LEU A 18 20.74 4.89 35.34
C LEU A 18 19.57 5.47 36.15
N VAL A 19 18.47 5.82 35.48
CA VAL A 19 17.18 6.04 36.14
C VAL A 19 16.24 4.94 35.69
N VAL A 20 16.03 3.99 36.60
CA VAL A 20 15.06 2.91 36.49
C VAL A 20 13.71 3.47 36.91
N LEU A 21 12.77 3.58 35.96
CA LEU A 21 11.37 3.90 36.21
C LEU A 21 10.62 2.60 36.56
N PRO A 22 9.90 2.52 37.69
CA PRO A 22 9.08 1.36 38.00
C PRO A 22 7.86 1.31 37.06
N GLY A 23 7.76 0.24 36.27
CA GLY A 23 6.65 -0.06 35.39
C GLY A 23 5.36 -0.36 36.15
N GLY A 24 4.28 0.28 35.73
CA GLY A 24 2.92 0.02 36.19
C GLY A 24 2.40 -1.32 35.66
N GLY A 25 2.11 -2.25 36.57
CA GLY A 25 1.38 -3.48 36.26
C GLY A 25 -0.12 -3.23 36.30
N GLY A 26 -0.69 -2.77 35.17
CA GLY A 26 -2.14 -2.78 34.97
C GLY A 26 -2.58 -4.15 34.45
N LEU A 27 -3.18 -4.97 35.32
CA LEU A 27 -3.88 -6.18 34.90
C LEU A 27 -5.19 -5.78 34.22
N VAL A 28 -5.22 -5.78 32.89
CA VAL A 28 -6.49 -5.70 32.15
C VAL A 28 -7.19 -7.05 32.28
N SER A 29 -8.27 -7.08 33.06
CA SER A 29 -9.22 -8.19 33.10
C SER A 29 -9.97 -8.21 31.77
N GLY A 30 -9.67 -9.20 30.92
CA GLY A 30 -10.44 -9.45 29.70
C GLY A 30 -11.75 -10.13 30.04
N CYS A 31 -12.87 -9.41 29.97
CA CYS A 31 -14.21 -10.01 29.99
C CYS A 31 -14.49 -10.66 28.63
N SER A 32 -14.24 -11.96 28.49
CA SER A 32 -14.73 -12.76 27.36
C SER A 32 -16.18 -13.17 27.63
N THR A 33 -17.15 -12.51 27.01
CA THR A 33 -18.56 -12.93 27.08
C THR A 33 -18.80 -14.01 26.03
N VAL A 34 -18.71 -15.28 26.43
CA VAL A 34 -19.18 -16.41 25.62
C VAL A 34 -20.67 -16.59 25.91
N ILE A 35 -21.52 -16.33 24.92
CA ILE A 35 -22.94 -16.65 24.99
C ILE A 35 -23.11 -18.13 24.63
N GLY A 36 -23.15 -18.98 25.66
CA GLY A 36 -23.50 -20.39 25.52
C GLY A 36 -25.00 -20.57 25.37
N GLY A 37 -25.51 -20.51 24.14
CA GLY A 37 -26.90 -20.90 23.85
C GLY A 37 -27.06 -22.41 23.91
N ARG A 38 -27.84 -22.91 24.87
CA ARG A 38 -28.34 -24.30 24.88
C ARG A 38 -29.80 -24.28 24.42
N PRO A 39 -30.13 -24.65 23.16
CA PRO A 39 -31.51 -24.82 22.78
C PRO A 39 -32.04 -26.12 23.41
N VAL A 40 -32.91 -25.96 24.41
CA VAL A 40 -33.77 -27.04 24.92
C VAL A 40 -35.13 -26.89 24.24
N ALA A 41 -35.44 -27.81 23.32
CA ALA A 41 -36.80 -27.96 22.82
C ALA A 41 -37.57 -28.86 23.80
N SER A 42 -38.54 -28.29 24.52
CA SER A 42 -39.54 -29.08 25.25
C SER A 42 -40.86 -29.05 24.50
N PRO A 43 -41.61 -30.17 24.41
CA PRO A 43 -42.72 -30.33 23.48
C PRO A 43 -44.04 -29.75 24.02
N GLY A 44 -44.82 -29.17 23.11
CA GLY A 44 -46.29 -29.18 23.13
C GLY A 44 -47.00 -28.44 24.26
N ALA A 45 -47.34 -27.17 24.02
CA ALA A 45 -48.65 -26.57 24.35
C ALA A 45 -48.60 -25.09 23.94
N GLY A 46 -49.12 -24.77 22.75
CA GLY A 46 -49.31 -23.41 22.28
C GLY A 46 -50.59 -23.31 21.44
N PRO A 47 -51.21 -22.13 21.36
CA PRO A 47 -52.67 -21.96 21.25
C PRO A 47 -53.27 -22.23 19.87
N THR A 48 -54.58 -22.49 19.85
CA THR A 48 -55.43 -22.87 18.71
C THR A 48 -55.24 -22.03 17.45
N GLU A 49 -55.03 -22.70 16.33
CA GLU A 49 -54.83 -22.17 14.98
C GLU A 49 -56.13 -21.59 14.38
N PRO A 50 -56.16 -20.33 13.90
CA PRO A 50 -57.18 -19.88 12.96
C PRO A 50 -56.81 -20.28 11.53
N SER A 51 -57.66 -21.10 10.90
CA SER A 51 -57.55 -21.47 9.48
C SER A 51 -57.64 -20.25 8.58
N PHE A 52 -56.63 -20.03 7.74
CA PHE A 52 -56.71 -19.17 6.56
C PHE A 52 -56.44 -20.01 5.29
N PRO A 53 -57.25 -19.85 4.23
CA PRO A 53 -57.21 -20.70 3.05
C PRO A 53 -55.93 -20.53 2.22
N THR A 54 -55.46 -21.64 1.66
CA THR A 54 -54.27 -21.75 0.81
C THR A 54 -54.41 -20.93 -0.48
N PRO A 55 -53.50 -19.98 -0.78
CA PRO A 55 -53.44 -19.34 -2.09
C PRO A 55 -52.93 -20.32 -3.15
N ARG A 56 -53.65 -20.38 -4.26
CA ARG A 56 -53.30 -21.08 -5.50
C ARG A 56 -52.02 -20.48 -6.10
N SER A 57 -51.03 -21.34 -6.39
CA SER A 57 -49.78 -20.94 -7.04
C SER A 57 -50.05 -20.22 -8.36
N THR A 58 -49.66 -18.95 -8.42
CA THR A 58 -49.50 -18.18 -9.66
C THR A 58 -48.10 -18.45 -10.25
N PRO A 59 -47.94 -18.46 -11.58
CA PRO A 59 -46.61 -18.57 -12.19
C PRO A 59 -45.75 -17.37 -11.79
N PRO A 60 -44.43 -17.54 -11.55
CA PRO A 60 -43.57 -16.41 -11.25
C PRO A 60 -43.54 -15.45 -12.44
N SER A 61 -43.88 -14.19 -12.19
CA SER A 61 -43.53 -13.09 -13.10
C SER A 61 -42.01 -13.06 -13.24
N ALA A 62 -41.54 -12.87 -14.47
CA ALA A 62 -40.13 -12.77 -14.79
C ALA A 62 -39.46 -11.69 -13.92
N THR A 63 -38.61 -12.14 -12.98
CA THR A 63 -37.66 -11.28 -12.29
C THR A 63 -36.77 -10.63 -13.33
N ALA A 64 -36.86 -9.30 -13.45
CA ALA A 64 -35.95 -8.52 -14.27
C ALA A 64 -34.51 -8.84 -13.86
N ALA A 65 -33.68 -9.16 -14.84
CA ALA A 65 -32.26 -9.37 -14.66
C ALA A 65 -31.63 -8.16 -13.93
N PRO A 66 -30.67 -8.36 -13.01
CA PRO A 66 -29.92 -7.24 -12.46
C PRO A 66 -29.25 -6.49 -13.62
N ALA A 67 -29.49 -5.18 -13.69
CA ALA A 67 -28.83 -4.33 -14.66
C ALA A 67 -27.31 -4.51 -14.53
N PRO A 68 -26.55 -4.57 -15.63
CA PRO A 68 -25.10 -4.59 -15.55
C PRO A 68 -24.67 -3.32 -14.81
N THR A 69 -24.00 -3.49 -13.68
CA THR A 69 -23.32 -2.40 -12.98
C THR A 69 -22.44 -1.72 -14.00
N ALA A 70 -22.79 -0.48 -14.36
CA ALA A 70 -22.00 0.31 -15.29
C ALA A 70 -20.57 0.37 -14.74
N LEU A 71 -19.61 -0.06 -15.57
CA LEU A 71 -18.19 0.13 -15.28
C LEU A 71 -17.98 1.61 -14.93
N PRO A 72 -17.24 1.95 -13.85
CA PRO A 72 -16.91 3.33 -13.56
C PRO A 72 -16.28 3.95 -14.82
N PRO A 73 -16.64 5.21 -15.16
CA PRO A 73 -16.15 5.83 -16.38
C PRO A 73 -14.62 5.77 -16.41
N PRO A 74 -14.02 5.48 -17.58
CA PRO A 74 -12.56 5.49 -17.71
C PRO A 74 -12.07 6.85 -17.23
N SER A 75 -11.15 6.85 -16.27
CA SER A 75 -10.51 8.08 -15.83
C SER A 75 -9.94 8.78 -17.07
N PRO A 76 -10.28 10.05 -17.35
CA PRO A 76 -10.04 10.71 -18.64
C PRO A 76 -8.55 10.98 -18.95
N SER A 77 -7.62 10.33 -18.25
CA SER A 77 -6.18 10.57 -18.34
C SER A 77 -5.35 9.30 -18.58
N ALA A 78 -5.93 8.10 -18.43
CA ALA A 78 -5.18 6.87 -18.65
C ALA A 78 -4.92 6.66 -20.17
N PRO A 79 -3.68 6.34 -20.58
CA PRO A 79 -3.40 6.02 -21.97
C PRO A 79 -4.24 4.84 -22.47
N ALA A 80 -4.61 4.87 -23.75
CA ALA A 80 -5.34 3.77 -24.37
C ALA A 80 -4.55 2.46 -24.24
N GLY A 81 -5.20 1.43 -23.67
CA GLY A 81 -4.61 0.11 -23.45
C GLY A 81 -3.85 -0.08 -22.12
N ALA A 82 -3.77 0.94 -21.27
CA ALA A 82 -3.22 0.79 -19.92
C ALA A 82 -4.22 0.09 -18.99
N ILE A 83 -3.75 -0.92 -18.25
CA ILE A 83 -4.57 -1.65 -17.26
C ILE A 83 -4.72 -0.79 -16.01
N PRO A 84 -5.95 -0.40 -15.60
CA PRO A 84 -6.13 0.45 -14.43
C PRO A 84 -5.85 -0.32 -13.13
N LEU A 85 -5.08 0.28 -12.24
CA LEU A 85 -4.83 -0.20 -10.88
C LEU A 85 -5.59 0.73 -9.91
N PRO A 86 -6.68 0.24 -9.29
CA PRO A 86 -7.47 1.06 -8.37
C PRO A 86 -6.68 1.33 -7.08
N PRO A 87 -6.80 2.54 -6.49
CA PRO A 87 -6.23 2.83 -5.18
C PRO A 87 -6.98 2.11 -4.05
N ASP A 88 -6.31 2.03 -2.92
CA ASP A 88 -6.92 1.73 -1.63
C ASP A 88 -7.77 2.91 -1.11
N GLN A 89 -8.34 2.75 0.08
CA GLN A 89 -9.18 3.75 0.73
C GLN A 89 -8.44 5.06 1.05
N ASN A 90 -7.11 5.03 1.09
CA ASN A 90 -6.24 6.16 1.38
C ASN A 90 -5.69 6.84 0.11
N GLY A 91 -6.04 6.34 -1.07
CA GLY A 91 -5.57 6.88 -2.35
C GLY A 91 -4.22 6.35 -2.82
N TYR A 92 -3.73 5.24 -2.24
CA TYR A 92 -2.45 4.63 -2.61
C TYR A 92 -2.65 3.38 -3.46
N VAL A 93 -1.71 3.16 -4.38
CA VAL A 93 -1.57 1.92 -5.13
C VAL A 93 -0.21 1.32 -4.80
N PHE A 94 -0.21 0.07 -4.37
CA PHE A 94 1.01 -0.68 -4.06
C PHE A 94 1.24 -1.75 -5.10
N ILE A 95 2.41 -1.72 -5.73
CA ILE A 95 2.79 -2.67 -6.78
C ILE A 95 4.08 -3.39 -6.44
N GLU A 96 4.24 -4.57 -7.02
CA GLU A 96 5.48 -5.32 -7.01
C GLU A 96 5.82 -5.75 -8.43
N THR A 97 7.09 -5.58 -8.81
CA THR A 97 7.60 -6.07 -10.10
C THR A 97 7.47 -7.57 -10.23
N LYS A 98 7.48 -8.09 -11.46
CA LYS A 98 7.36 -9.54 -11.72
C LYS A 98 8.42 -10.37 -10.99
N SER A 99 9.66 -9.86 -10.87
CA SER A 99 10.75 -10.53 -10.13
C SER A 99 10.57 -10.53 -8.62
N GLY A 100 9.76 -9.60 -8.08
CA GLY A 100 9.60 -9.42 -6.64
C GLY A 100 10.68 -8.55 -6.00
N SER A 101 11.68 -8.09 -6.77
CA SER A 101 12.81 -7.34 -6.21
C SER A 101 12.52 -5.87 -5.96
N THR A 102 11.53 -5.31 -6.65
CA THR A 102 11.15 -3.89 -6.49
C THR A 102 9.68 -3.77 -6.16
N ARG A 103 9.38 -2.98 -5.13
CA ARG A 103 8.03 -2.65 -4.68
C ARG A 103 7.85 -1.14 -4.72
N CYS A 104 6.69 -0.66 -5.15
CA CYS A 104 6.44 0.78 -5.23
C CYS A 104 5.09 1.16 -4.65
N GLN A 105 5.05 2.32 -4.00
CA GLN A 105 3.88 3.03 -3.54
C GLN A 105 3.63 4.22 -4.48
N ILE A 106 2.38 4.36 -4.93
CA ILE A 106 1.96 5.35 -5.91
C ILE A 106 0.76 6.10 -5.36
N ASN A 107 0.81 7.43 -5.34
CA ASN A 107 -0.35 8.29 -5.15
C ASN A 107 -0.37 9.36 -6.25
N LYS A 108 -1.28 10.33 -6.18
CA LYS A 108 -1.40 11.39 -7.20
C LYS A 108 -0.13 12.24 -7.31
N ASP A 109 0.52 12.47 -6.19
CA ASP A 109 1.63 13.44 -6.09
C ASP A 109 2.99 12.80 -6.31
N THR A 110 3.15 11.51 -6.01
CA THR A 110 4.45 10.85 -5.89
C THR A 110 4.42 9.37 -6.27
N VAL A 111 5.57 8.90 -6.74
CA VAL A 111 5.90 7.47 -6.85
C VAL A 111 7.16 7.22 -6.03
N GLY A 112 7.05 6.35 -5.02
CA GLY A 112 8.18 5.86 -4.22
C GLY A 112 8.42 4.38 -4.48
N CYS A 113 9.64 3.99 -4.81
CA CYS A 113 10.03 2.60 -5.02
C CYS A 113 11.12 2.18 -4.04
N GLU A 114 10.97 1.02 -3.44
CA GLU A 114 11.97 0.30 -2.64
C GLU A 114 12.52 -0.86 -3.46
N ALA A 115 13.85 -0.96 -3.52
CA ALA A 115 14.55 -2.05 -4.19
C ALA A 115 15.96 -2.22 -3.58
N PRO A 116 16.59 -3.39 -3.73
CA PRO A 116 17.99 -3.61 -3.34
C PRO A 116 18.92 -2.98 -4.38
N PHE A 117 18.92 -1.65 -4.50
CA PHE A 117 19.71 -0.92 -5.50
C PHE A 117 21.20 -1.22 -5.38
N THR A 118 21.87 -1.44 -6.51
CA THR A 118 23.32 -1.73 -6.52
C THR A 118 24.19 -0.48 -6.60
N ASN A 119 23.64 0.66 -7.03
CA ASN A 119 24.38 1.91 -7.27
C ASN A 119 23.68 3.14 -6.64
N SER A 120 23.02 2.98 -5.49
CA SER A 120 22.35 4.09 -4.81
C SER A 120 23.35 4.97 -4.02
N PRO A 121 23.05 6.27 -3.84
CA PRO A 121 23.88 7.15 -3.03
C PRO A 121 23.86 6.76 -1.55
N LEU A 122 24.88 7.21 -0.82
CA LEU A 122 24.90 7.11 0.64
C LEU A 122 24.01 8.18 1.27
N GLN A 123 23.18 7.77 2.21
CA GLN A 123 22.34 8.60 3.06
C GLN A 123 22.61 8.18 4.50
N ASP A 124 23.00 9.12 5.35
CA ASP A 124 23.36 8.84 6.75
C ASP A 124 24.41 7.70 6.95
N GLY A 125 25.28 7.49 5.96
CA GLY A 125 26.31 6.46 5.98
C GLY A 125 25.89 5.10 5.40
N GLU A 126 24.65 4.95 4.95
CA GLU A 126 24.12 3.72 4.36
C GLU A 126 23.64 3.93 2.92
N HIS A 127 23.68 2.90 2.09
CA HIS A 127 23.16 2.99 0.72
C HIS A 127 21.63 3.10 0.75
N ALA A 128 21.08 4.12 0.09
CA ALA A 128 19.63 4.31 0.01
C ALA A 128 18.97 3.09 -0.64
N ASN A 129 17.91 2.57 -0.01
CA ASN A 129 17.13 1.45 -0.52
C ASN A 129 15.79 1.89 -1.15
N GLY A 130 15.50 3.20 -1.11
CA GLY A 130 14.32 3.79 -1.72
C GLY A 130 14.62 5.01 -2.57
N VAL A 131 13.80 5.21 -3.60
CA VAL A 131 13.78 6.43 -4.40
C VAL A 131 12.35 6.92 -4.57
N SER A 132 12.13 8.22 -4.45
CA SER A 132 10.83 8.85 -4.66
C SER A 132 10.93 9.98 -5.66
N ILE A 133 9.95 10.08 -6.56
CA ILE A 133 9.77 11.18 -7.49
C ILE A 133 8.39 11.79 -7.29
N ASN A 134 8.31 13.12 -7.35
CA ASN A 134 7.02 13.80 -7.39
C ASN A 134 6.53 14.06 -8.82
N ALA A 135 5.26 14.42 -8.97
CA ALA A 135 4.64 14.75 -10.26
C ALA A 135 5.38 15.87 -11.01
N GLY A 136 6.12 16.73 -10.31
CA GLY A 136 6.96 17.79 -10.90
C GLY A 136 8.38 17.36 -11.27
N GLY A 137 8.72 16.06 -11.18
CA GLY A 137 10.03 15.53 -11.56
C GLY A 137 11.14 15.67 -10.50
N LYS A 138 10.83 16.16 -9.30
CA LYS A 138 11.82 16.24 -8.21
C LYS A 138 12.02 14.88 -7.58
N VAL A 139 13.29 14.49 -7.44
CA VAL A 139 13.69 13.17 -6.96
C VAL A 139 14.39 13.28 -5.62
N GLN A 140 14.12 12.31 -4.77
CA GLN A 140 14.74 12.16 -3.46
C GLN A 140 15.07 10.67 -3.23
N TRP A 141 16.28 10.43 -2.75
CA TRP A 141 16.67 9.12 -2.22
C TRP A 141 16.28 9.06 -0.76
N VAL A 142 15.88 7.88 -0.31
CA VAL A 142 15.43 7.66 1.07
C VAL A 142 15.96 6.33 1.60
N LEU A 143 16.23 6.30 2.89
CA LEU A 143 16.29 5.07 3.68
C LEU A 143 14.88 4.82 4.23
N GLY A 144 14.21 3.81 3.72
CA GLY A 144 12.81 3.56 4.07
C GLY A 144 12.42 2.11 3.90
N ASN A 145 11.36 1.70 4.57
CA ASN A 145 10.79 0.37 4.42
C ASN A 145 9.28 0.50 4.21
N LEU A 146 8.79 0.02 3.07
CA LEU A 146 7.37 -0.01 2.72
C LEU A 146 6.59 -1.07 3.52
N GLY A 147 7.26 -1.87 4.35
CA GLY A 147 6.64 -2.89 5.18
C GLY A 147 6.03 -4.03 4.39
N ALA A 148 5.36 -4.95 5.08
CA ALA A 148 4.68 -6.09 4.47
C ALA A 148 3.24 -5.73 4.03
N ILE A 149 3.09 -4.68 3.21
CA ILE A 149 1.80 -4.28 2.64
C ILE A 149 1.46 -5.14 1.41
N PRO A 150 0.20 -5.61 1.25
CA PRO A 150 -0.25 -6.30 0.05
C PRO A 150 0.01 -5.48 -1.22
N THR A 151 0.63 -6.11 -2.22
CA THR A 151 0.95 -5.47 -3.50
C THR A 151 0.26 -6.18 -4.66
N VAL A 152 -0.08 -5.42 -5.70
CA VAL A 152 -0.43 -5.99 -7.00
C VAL A 152 0.85 -6.37 -7.74
N LYS A 153 1.01 -7.66 -8.06
CA LYS A 153 2.18 -8.10 -8.84
C LYS A 153 1.97 -7.79 -10.32
N LEU A 154 2.95 -7.10 -10.91
CA LEU A 154 2.91 -6.70 -12.31
C LEU A 154 3.43 -7.79 -13.24
N ASP A 155 2.84 -7.86 -14.42
CA ASP A 155 3.43 -8.49 -15.60
C ASP A 155 4.13 -7.43 -16.47
N TYR A 156 4.78 -7.87 -17.55
CA TYR A 156 5.40 -6.96 -18.52
C TYR A 156 4.34 -6.34 -19.43
N ARG A 157 3.62 -5.37 -18.88
CA ARG A 157 2.50 -4.66 -19.51
C ARG A 157 2.50 -3.20 -19.09
N THR A 158 1.59 -2.43 -19.69
CA THR A 158 1.34 -1.04 -19.32
C THR A 158 0.13 -0.97 -18.38
N TYR A 159 0.28 -0.19 -17.32
CA TYR A 159 -0.73 0.05 -16.29
C TYR A 159 -0.95 1.55 -16.11
N SER A 160 -2.08 1.92 -15.51
CA SER A 160 -2.37 3.29 -15.08
C SER A 160 -2.79 3.30 -13.63
N ALA A 161 -2.26 4.25 -12.86
CA ALA A 161 -2.56 4.39 -11.43
C ALA A 161 -2.41 5.85 -11.02
N GLN A 162 -3.43 6.45 -10.40
CA GLN A 162 -3.33 7.78 -9.79
C GLN A 162 -2.78 8.90 -10.72
N GLY A 163 -3.05 8.85 -12.03
CA GLY A 163 -2.52 9.83 -12.99
C GLY A 163 -1.07 9.57 -13.42
N TRP A 164 -0.58 8.36 -13.17
CA TRP A 164 0.69 7.85 -13.65
C TRP A 164 0.48 6.72 -14.65
N THR A 165 1.17 6.81 -15.79
CA THR A 165 1.42 5.69 -16.68
C THR A 165 2.61 4.89 -16.19
N ILE A 166 2.42 3.58 -16.06
CA ILE A 166 3.43 2.62 -15.58
C ILE A 166 3.71 1.64 -16.71
N VAL A 167 4.94 1.62 -17.21
CA VAL A 167 5.38 0.65 -18.22
C VAL A 167 6.35 -0.31 -17.53
N ALA A 168 5.89 -1.53 -17.27
CA ALA A 168 6.70 -2.58 -16.67
C ALA A 168 7.33 -3.45 -17.76
N ASN A 169 8.66 -3.58 -17.73
CA ASN A 169 9.44 -4.41 -18.64
C ASN A 169 10.42 -5.29 -17.84
N ALA A 170 11.12 -6.19 -18.53
CA ALA A 170 12.16 -7.01 -17.91
C ALA A 170 13.34 -6.17 -17.38
N ASP A 171 13.67 -5.07 -18.06
CA ASP A 171 14.81 -4.21 -17.69
C ASP A 171 14.51 -3.30 -16.48
N GLY A 172 13.23 -3.07 -16.18
CA GLY A 172 12.79 -2.16 -15.13
C GLY A 172 11.41 -1.59 -15.39
N THR A 173 11.00 -0.67 -14.54
CA THR A 173 9.66 -0.05 -14.58
C THR A 173 9.78 1.45 -14.80
N ARG A 174 9.04 1.96 -15.78
CA ARG A 174 8.96 3.39 -16.09
C ARG A 174 7.66 3.97 -15.57
N PHE A 175 7.74 5.02 -14.78
CA PHE A 175 6.63 5.81 -14.28
C PHE A 175 6.64 7.16 -14.98
N THR A 176 5.52 7.57 -15.53
CA THR A 176 5.36 8.87 -16.20
C THR A 176 4.09 9.53 -15.69
N ASN A 177 4.18 10.74 -15.17
CA ASN A 177 3.00 11.50 -14.80
C ASN A 177 2.27 11.96 -16.06
N ASP A 178 0.97 11.71 -16.12
CA ASP A 178 0.20 11.92 -17.35
C ASP A 178 0.04 13.40 -17.69
N GLN A 179 0.07 14.28 -16.69
CA GLN A 179 -0.10 15.73 -16.86
C GLN A 179 1.20 16.44 -17.18
N THR A 180 2.24 16.19 -16.38
CA THR A 180 3.51 16.94 -16.49
C THR A 180 4.51 16.27 -17.43
N LYS A 181 4.31 15.00 -17.77
CA LYS A 181 5.24 14.15 -18.52
C LYS A 181 6.58 13.92 -17.84
N HIS A 182 6.75 14.36 -16.59
CA HIS A 182 7.89 14.00 -15.76
C HIS A 182 7.75 12.59 -15.22
N GLY A 183 8.88 12.00 -14.87
CA GLY A 183 8.86 10.63 -14.38
C GLY A 183 10.22 10.04 -14.10
N MET A 184 10.21 8.76 -13.77
CA MET A 184 11.41 8.00 -13.53
C MET A 184 11.34 6.60 -14.13
N PHE A 185 12.48 6.11 -14.56
CA PHE A 185 12.73 4.70 -14.78
C PHE A 185 13.48 4.15 -13.57
N VAL A 186 13.03 2.99 -13.06
CA VAL A 186 13.60 2.32 -11.90
C VAL A 186 13.90 0.87 -12.23
N SER A 187 15.13 0.47 -11.97
CA SER A 187 15.58 -0.92 -11.88
C SER A 187 16.56 -1.07 -10.71
N ILE A 188 16.94 -2.31 -10.40
CA ILE A 188 17.95 -2.61 -9.37
C ILE A 188 19.28 -1.89 -9.68
N GLU A 189 19.65 -1.82 -10.95
CA GLU A 189 20.95 -1.32 -11.37
C GLU A 189 20.97 0.19 -11.57
N LYS A 190 19.82 0.78 -11.90
CA LYS A 190 19.76 2.14 -12.43
C LYS A 190 18.43 2.83 -12.15
N VAL A 191 18.53 4.10 -11.77
CA VAL A 191 17.39 5.02 -11.68
C VAL A 191 17.67 6.24 -12.54
N ASN A 192 16.72 6.56 -13.44
CA ASN A 192 16.83 7.70 -14.36
C ASN A 192 15.56 8.52 -14.31
N THR A 193 15.70 9.85 -14.39
CA THR A 193 14.58 10.78 -14.26
C THR A 193 14.49 11.66 -15.50
N PHE A 194 13.29 12.15 -15.81
CA PHE A 194 12.99 12.97 -16.99
C PHE A 194 11.81 13.90 -16.73
#